data_AF-A0A9D6J2Z4-F1
#
_entry.id   AF-A0A9D6J2Z4-F1
#
_cell.length_a   1.000
_cell.length_b   1.000
_cell.length_c   1.000
_cell.angle_alpha   90.00
_cell.angle_beta   90.00
_cell.angle_gamma   90.00
#
_symmetry.space_group_name_H-M   'P 1'
#
loop_
_entity.id
_entity.type
_entity.pdbx_description
1 polymer ?
#
loop_
_entity_poly.entity_id
_entity_poly.type
_entity_poly.pdbx_seq_one_letter_code
_entity_poly.pdbx_strand_id
1 'polypeptide(L)'
;IIDKRRERAGVSEVMHIIGEVEKRRCVLVDDIVDSAGTLCNAAEALMAQGAKSVHAYVTHGVLSGGAVARVTASPLEKLVITDSIRATEAVRVSRNIEQLTIAPLMAEAISRISDESSVSSLFD
;
A
#
# COMPACT_ATOMS: atom_id res chain seq x y z
N ILE A 1 15.00 1.79 0.56
CA ILE A 1 14.27 2.86 1.30
C ILE A 1 14.02 4.00 0.32
N ILE A 2 12.86 4.62 0.35
CA ILE A 2 12.57 5.80 -0.47
C ILE A 2 12.58 7.01 0.45
N ASP A 3 13.59 7.87 0.27
CA ASP A 3 13.73 9.13 0.98
C ASP A 3 13.09 10.24 0.15
N LYS A 4 11.98 10.76 0.64
CA LYS A 4 11.20 11.82 -0.01
C LYS A 4 11.67 13.17 0.51
N ARG A 5 12.45 13.89 -0.30
CA ARG A 5 12.92 15.24 0.05
C ARG A 5 12.08 16.30 -0.62
N ARG A 6 11.74 17.35 0.13
CA ARG A 6 11.09 18.56 -0.37
C ARG A 6 12.06 19.72 -0.20
N GLU A 7 12.51 20.30 -1.30
CA GLU A 7 13.37 21.48 -1.24
C GLU A 7 12.56 22.75 -0.94
N ARG A 8 11.33 22.87 -1.46
CA ARG A 8 10.41 24.00 -1.23
C ARG A 8 8.94 23.58 -1.39
N ALA A 9 8.03 24.35 -0.79
CA ALA A 9 6.59 24.18 -1.03
C ALA A 9 6.26 24.42 -2.52
N GLY A 10 5.58 23.46 -3.15
CA GLY A 10 5.11 23.57 -4.55
C GLY A 10 6.09 23.10 -5.63
N VAL A 11 7.29 22.63 -5.30
CA VAL A 11 8.23 22.03 -6.28
C VAL A 11 8.02 20.52 -6.35
N SER A 12 8.10 19.96 -7.57
CA SER A 12 7.99 18.53 -7.84
C SER A 12 8.96 17.74 -6.95
N GLU A 13 8.42 16.73 -6.27
CA GLU A 13 9.12 15.96 -5.25
C GLU A 13 10.21 15.08 -5.89
N VAL A 14 11.44 15.10 -5.36
CA VAL A 14 12.51 14.19 -5.78
C VAL A 14 12.50 12.98 -4.83
N MET A 15 12.33 11.79 -5.41
CA MET A 15 12.34 10.53 -4.67
C MET A 15 13.73 9.91 -4.76
N HIS A 16 14.48 9.91 -3.64
CA HIS A 16 15.78 9.25 -3.57
C HIS A 16 15.62 7.80 -3.14
N ILE A 17 16.05 6.87 -3.99
CA ILE A 17 16.09 5.44 -3.65
C ILE A 17 17.44 5.15 -3.01
N ILE A 18 17.40 4.71 -1.75
CA ILE A 18 18.55 4.22 -1.00
C ILE A 18 18.53 2.69 -1.09
N GLY A 19 19.52 2.13 -1.78
CA GLY A 19 19.68 0.70 -2.05
C GLY A 19 19.62 0.34 -3.53
N GLU A 20 19.97 -0.91 -3.86
CA GLU A 20 20.00 -1.41 -5.24
C GLU A 20 18.68 -2.10 -5.60
N VAL A 21 18.06 -1.69 -6.71
CA VAL A 21 16.73 -2.15 -7.12
C VAL A 21 16.69 -2.71 -8.55
N GLU A 22 17.77 -2.58 -9.33
CA GLU A 22 17.79 -3.05 -10.72
C GLU A 22 17.46 -4.55 -10.81
N LYS A 23 16.53 -4.90 -11.70
CA LYS A 23 16.01 -6.26 -11.95
C LYS A 23 15.38 -6.94 -10.73
N ARG A 24 15.14 -6.22 -9.63
CA ARG A 24 14.49 -6.75 -8.42
C ARG A 24 12.99 -6.52 -8.42
N ARG A 25 12.25 -7.40 -7.76
CA ARG A 25 10.84 -7.17 -7.43
C ARG A 25 10.79 -6.33 -6.16
N CYS A 26 10.18 -5.17 -6.22
CA CYS A 26 10.06 -4.26 -5.09
C CYS A 26 8.68 -4.38 -4.46
N VAL A 27 8.65 -4.37 -3.12
CA VAL A 27 7.43 -4.35 -2.32
C VAL A 27 7.45 -3.06 -1.51
N LEU A 28 6.47 -2.20 -1.76
CA LEU A 28 6.16 -1.05 -0.94
C LEU A 28 5.23 -1.50 0.18
N VAL A 29 5.55 -1.14 1.43
CA VAL A 29 4.73 -1.42 2.60
C VAL A 29 4.42 -0.11 3.26
N ASP A 30 3.14 0.12 3.56
CA ASP A 30 2.67 1.32 4.25
C ASP A 30 1.50 0.95 5.17
N ASP A 31 1.20 1.78 6.16
CA ASP A 31 0.03 1.56 7.02
C ASP A 31 -1.26 2.04 6.36
N ILE A 32 -1.23 3.19 5.66
CA ILE A 32 -2.39 3.84 5.08
C ILE A 32 -2.12 4.45 3.70
N VAL A 33 -3.10 4.36 2.80
CA VAL A 33 -3.08 5.04 1.51
C VAL A 33 -4.34 5.86 1.31
N ASP A 34 -4.16 7.18 1.23
CA ASP A 34 -5.23 8.15 1.00
C ASP A 34 -5.32 8.55 -0.48
N SER A 35 -4.61 9.59 -0.91
CA SER A 35 -4.65 10.01 -2.32
C SER A 35 -3.87 9.09 -3.29
N ALA A 36 -3.09 8.13 -2.77
CA ALA A 36 -2.14 7.29 -3.51
C ALA A 36 -1.01 8.02 -4.26
N GLY A 37 -0.84 9.34 -4.08
CA GLY A 37 0.20 10.12 -4.77
C GLY A 37 1.62 9.67 -4.44
N THR A 38 1.97 9.62 -3.14
CA THR A 38 3.30 9.16 -2.70
C THR A 38 3.61 7.75 -3.18
N LEU A 39 2.63 6.85 -3.09
CA LEU A 39 2.78 5.44 -3.45
C LEU A 39 3.02 5.26 -4.96
N CYS A 40 2.29 5.99 -5.81
CA CYS A 40 2.46 5.93 -7.26
C CYS A 40 3.79 6.54 -7.70
N ASN A 41 4.17 7.69 -7.13
CA ASN A 41 5.47 8.33 -7.41
C ASN A 41 6.64 7.42 -6.98
N ALA A 42 6.51 6.71 -5.86
CA ALA A 42 7.48 5.71 -5.43
C ALA A 42 7.60 4.56 -6.43
N ALA A 43 6.48 4.04 -6.93
CA ALA A 43 6.49 2.98 -7.93
C ALA A 43 7.13 3.44 -9.25
N GLU A 44 6.83 4.66 -9.71
CA GLU A 44 7.47 5.26 -10.88
C GLU A 44 8.98 5.38 -10.72
N ALA A 45 9.45 5.90 -9.58
CA ALA A 45 10.87 6.04 -9.30
C ALA A 45 11.60 4.67 -9.29
N LEU A 46 10.99 3.65 -8.69
CA LEU A 46 11.56 2.30 -8.65
C LEU A 46 11.66 1.68 -10.04
N MET A 47 10.61 1.80 -10.85
CA MET A 47 10.61 1.30 -12.23
C MET A 47 11.63 2.05 -13.10
N ALA A 48 11.77 3.37 -12.91
CA ALA A 48 12.77 4.17 -13.62
C ALA A 48 14.21 3.77 -13.28
N GLN A 49 14.45 3.23 -12.07
CA GLN A 49 15.74 2.64 -11.67
C GLN A 49 15.89 1.15 -12.06
N GLY A 50 15.02 0.64 -12.93
CA GLY A 50 15.14 -0.70 -13.49
C GLY A 50 14.58 -1.82 -12.61
N ALA A 51 13.72 -1.52 -11.62
CA ALA A 51 12.98 -2.56 -10.91
C ALA A 51 12.21 -3.46 -11.89
N LYS A 52 12.17 -4.76 -11.60
CA LYS A 52 11.44 -5.76 -12.40
C LYS A 52 9.92 -5.60 -12.27
N SER A 53 9.45 -5.23 -11.08
CA SER A 53 8.04 -5.03 -10.77
C SER A 53 7.91 -4.27 -9.45
N VAL A 54 6.82 -3.54 -9.26
CA VAL A 54 6.49 -2.91 -7.98
C VAL A 54 5.10 -3.35 -7.53
N HIS A 55 5.02 -3.87 -6.31
CA HIS A 55 3.78 -4.16 -5.61
C HIS A 55 3.67 -3.27 -4.38
N ALA A 56 2.45 -2.99 -3.94
CA ALA A 56 2.20 -2.28 -2.69
C ALA A 56 1.27 -3.09 -1.79
N TYR A 57 1.58 -3.14 -0.50
CA TYR A 57 0.77 -3.76 0.55
C TYR A 57 0.51 -2.71 1.62
N VAL A 58 -0.75 -2.36 1.80
CA VAL A 58 -1.16 -1.27 2.67
C VAL A 58 -2.30 -1.70 3.56
N THR A 59 -2.22 -1.50 4.87
CA THR A 59 -3.29 -1.96 5.77
C THR A 59 -4.60 -1.26 5.46
N HIS A 60 -4.60 0.08 5.41
CA HIS A 60 -5.81 0.90 5.30
C HIS A 60 -5.90 1.59 3.92
N GLY A 61 -6.81 1.13 3.07
CA GLY A 61 -7.11 1.76 1.78
C GLY A 61 -8.18 2.83 1.88
N VAL A 62 -7.83 4.06 2.26
CA VAL A 62 -8.76 5.21 2.25
C VAL A 62 -9.14 5.60 0.82
N LEU A 63 -8.15 5.64 -0.08
CA LEU A 63 -8.33 5.80 -1.53
C LEU A 63 -9.27 6.95 -1.92
N SER A 64 -9.06 8.14 -1.35
CA SER A 64 -9.93 9.29 -1.60
C SER A 64 -9.73 9.95 -2.96
N GLY A 65 -10.75 10.67 -3.43
CA GLY A 65 -10.72 11.40 -4.69
C GLY A 65 -10.37 10.50 -5.89
N GLY A 66 -9.39 10.93 -6.69
CA GLY A 66 -8.94 10.19 -7.88
C GLY A 66 -7.95 9.05 -7.59
N ALA A 67 -7.79 8.60 -6.35
CA ALA A 67 -6.75 7.64 -5.96
C ALA A 67 -6.84 6.31 -6.71
N VAL A 68 -8.04 5.74 -6.86
CA VAL A 68 -8.23 4.47 -7.59
C VAL A 68 -7.76 4.60 -9.04
N ALA A 69 -8.21 5.65 -9.74
CA ALA A 69 -7.79 5.91 -11.12
C ALA A 69 -6.26 6.11 -11.22
N ARG A 70 -5.66 6.80 -10.24
CA ARG A 70 -4.21 6.99 -10.17
C ARG A 70 -3.48 5.66 -10.03
N VAL A 71 -3.92 4.77 -9.14
CA VAL A 71 -3.33 3.43 -8.97
C VAL A 71 -3.48 2.60 -10.24
N THR A 72 -4.64 2.63 -10.89
CA THR A 72 -4.89 1.88 -12.13
C THR A 72 -4.03 2.35 -13.31
N ALA A 73 -3.69 3.63 -13.35
CA ALA A 73 -2.81 4.24 -14.35
C ALA A 73 -1.32 4.17 -13.99
N SER A 74 -0.98 3.87 -12.74
CA SER A 74 0.39 3.79 -12.24
C SER A 74 1.10 2.51 -12.72
N PRO A 75 2.43 2.43 -12.55
CA PRO A 75 3.18 1.21 -12.84
C PRO A 75 3.09 0.13 -11.73
N LEU A 76 2.25 0.31 -10.71
CA LEU A 76 2.00 -0.73 -9.72
C LEU A 76 1.35 -1.94 -10.39
N GLU A 77 2.00 -3.10 -10.25
CA GLU A 77 1.46 -4.37 -10.70
C GLU A 77 0.24 -4.77 -9.86
N LYS A 78 0.32 -4.54 -8.54
CA LYS A 78 -0.80 -4.71 -7.62
C LYS A 78 -0.68 -3.80 -6.39
N LEU A 79 -1.81 -3.24 -5.99
CA LEU A 79 -2.04 -2.67 -4.66
C LEU A 79 -2.93 -3.64 -3.87
N VAL A 80 -2.40 -4.19 -2.79
CA VAL A 80 -3.12 -5.04 -1.85
C VAL A 80 -3.50 -4.20 -0.63
N ILE A 81 -4.78 -4.20 -0.29
CA ILE A 81 -5.32 -3.53 0.90
C ILE A 81 -6.11 -4.51 1.77
N THR A 82 -6.40 -4.15 3.02
CA THR A 82 -7.36 -4.92 3.84
C THR A 82 -8.80 -4.42 3.67
N ASP A 83 -9.77 -5.19 4.17
CA ASP A 83 -11.18 -4.78 4.32
C ASP A 83 -11.47 -3.97 5.59
N SER A 84 -10.44 -3.43 6.25
CA SER A 84 -10.59 -2.45 7.36
C SER A 84 -11.40 -1.21 6.96
N ILE A 85 -11.40 -0.86 5.67
CA ILE A 85 -12.28 0.15 5.08
C ILE A 85 -13.11 -0.52 3.97
N ARG A 86 -14.41 -0.26 3.97
CA ARG A 86 -15.34 -0.82 2.98
C ARG A 86 -14.93 -0.41 1.57
N ALA A 87 -14.69 -1.39 0.69
CA ALA A 87 -14.41 -1.12 -0.72
C ALA A 87 -15.56 -0.40 -1.41
N THR A 88 -15.21 0.68 -2.13
CA THR A 88 -16.09 1.34 -3.10
C THR A 88 -16.21 0.49 -4.37
N GLU A 89 -17.19 0.81 -5.22
CA GLU A 89 -17.33 0.11 -6.50
C GLU A 89 -16.07 0.27 -7.38
N ALA A 90 -15.46 1.46 -7.38
CA ALA A 90 -14.22 1.71 -8.10
C ALA A 90 -13.08 0.78 -7.67
N VAL A 91 -12.98 0.48 -6.37
CA VAL A 91 -12.01 -0.50 -5.85
C VAL A 91 -12.34 -1.90 -6.35
N ARG A 92 -13.61 -2.31 -6.31
CA ARG A 92 -14.07 -3.65 -6.70
C ARG A 92 -13.83 -3.96 -8.18
N VAL A 93 -14.00 -2.97 -9.05
CA VAL A 93 -13.81 -3.13 -10.50
C VAL A 93 -12.40 -2.84 -10.98
N SER A 94 -11.51 -2.40 -10.08
CA SER A 94 -10.12 -2.12 -10.44
C SER A 94 -9.36 -3.42 -10.73
N ARG A 95 -8.63 -3.44 -11.85
CA ARG A 95 -7.85 -4.61 -12.29
C ARG A 95 -6.62 -4.90 -11.42
N ASN A 96 -6.10 -3.91 -10.72
CA ASN A 96 -4.83 -3.99 -9.98
C ASN A 96 -4.95 -3.60 -8.51
N ILE A 97 -6.17 -3.54 -7.96
CA ILE A 97 -6.40 -3.40 -6.53
C ILE A 97 -7.07 -4.67 -6.01
N GLU A 98 -6.48 -5.27 -4.98
CA GLU A 98 -7.01 -6.46 -4.31
C GLU A 98 -7.28 -6.15 -2.84
N GLN A 99 -8.41 -6.61 -2.32
CA GLN A 99 -8.79 -6.44 -0.93
C GLN A 99 -8.75 -7.79 -0.20
N LEU A 100 -7.97 -7.88 0.88
CA LEU A 100 -7.85 -9.04 1.76
C LEU A 100 -8.72 -8.87 2.99
N THR A 101 -9.40 -9.94 3.41
CA THR A 101 -10.18 -9.88 4.64
C THR A 101 -9.33 -10.01 5.89
N ILE A 102 -9.56 -9.13 6.86
CA ILE A 102 -9.04 -9.26 8.24
C ILE A 102 -10.10 -9.79 9.20
N ALA A 103 -11.30 -10.13 8.73
CA ALA A 103 -12.37 -10.63 9.59
C ALA A 103 -11.96 -11.84 10.45
N PRO A 104 -11.24 -12.86 9.94
CA PRO A 104 -10.78 -13.98 10.78
C PRO A 104 -9.83 -13.53 11.90
N LEU A 105 -8.90 -12.61 11.60
CA LEU A 105 -7.95 -12.07 12.59
C LEU A 105 -8.70 -11.27 13.67
N MET A 106 -9.65 -10.44 13.28
CA MET A 106 -10.47 -9.65 14.19
C MET A 106 -11.37 -10.54 15.06
N ALA A 107 -11.98 -11.57 14.47
CA ALA A 107 -12.82 -12.53 15.19
C ALA A 107 -12.03 -13.29 16.26
N GLU A 108 -10.83 -13.75 15.91
CA GLU A 108 -9.94 -14.43 16.85
C GLU A 108 -9.49 -13.50 17.99
N ALA A 109 -9.13 -12.25 17.68
CA ALA A 109 -8.78 -11.27 18.70
C ALA A 109 -9.95 -11.02 19.67
N ILE A 110 -11.18 -10.90 19.16
CA ILE A 110 -12.38 -10.74 19.99
C ILE A 110 -12.62 -11.99 20.86
N SER A 111 -12.48 -13.21 20.30
CA SER A 111 -12.63 -14.46 21.07
C SER A 111 -11.63 -14.49 22.21
N ARG A 112 -10.36 -14.18 21.95
CA ARG A 112 -9.32 -14.23 22.97
C ARG A 112 -9.54 -13.23 24.11
N ILE A 113 -10.04 -12.03 23.79
CA ILE A 113 -10.43 -11.04 24.80
C ILE A 113 -11.58 -11.59 25.66
N SER A 114 -12.59 -12.21 25.03
CA SER A 114 -13.72 -12.82 25.73
C SER A 114 -13.30 -14.00 26.61
N ASP A 115 -12.30 -14.77 26.17
CA ASP A 115 -11.80 -15.97 26.83
C ASP A 115 -10.63 -15.68 27.79
N GLU A 116 -10.29 -14.41 28.01
CA GLU A 116 -9.13 -13.95 28.81
C GLU A 116 -7.80 -14.63 28.41
N SER A 117 -7.66 -14.98 27.14
CA SER A 117 -6.48 -15.64 26.59
C SER A 117 -5.56 -14.65 25.87
N SER A 118 -4.32 -15.08 25.60
CA SER A 118 -3.28 -14.19 25.08
C SER A 118 -3.56 -13.72 23.65
N VAL A 119 -3.86 -12.43 23.48
CA VAL A 119 -3.92 -11.76 22.18
C VAL A 119 -2.53 -11.64 21.53
N SER A 120 -1.46 -11.56 22.31
CA SER A 120 -0.11 -11.33 21.77
C SER A 120 0.37 -12.47 20.88
N SER A 121 -0.11 -13.71 21.10
CA SER A 121 0.22 -14.87 20.27
C SER A 121 -0.48 -14.88 18.90
N LEU A 122 -1.18 -13.80 18.51
CA LEU A 122 -1.62 -13.56 17.13
C LEU A 122 -0.53 -12.95 16.24
N PHE A 123 0.58 -12.49 16.82
CA PHE A 123 1.63 -11.75 16.14
C PHE A 123 2.95 -12.52 15.99
N ASP A 124 2.99 -13.78 16.44
CA ASP A 124 4.12 -14.72 16.31
C ASP A 124 3.85 -15.73 15.18
#